data_AF-A0AAJ4UYG4-F1
#
_entry.id   AF-A0AAJ4UYG4-F1
#
_cell.length_a   1.000
_cell.length_b   1.000
_cell.length_c   1.000
_cell.angle_alpha   90.00
_cell.angle_beta   90.00
_cell.angle_gamma   90.00
#
_symmetry.space_group_name_H-M   'P 1'
#
loop_
_entity.id
_entity.type
_entity.pdbx_description
1 polymer ?
#
loop_
_entity_poly.entity_id
_entity_poly.type
_entity_poly.pdbx_seq_one_letter_code
_entity_poly.pdbx_strand_id
1 'polypeptide(L)'
;MSAKSQNNLTINKKVSADKVIKKMRENWIKIAKEKERKTINYLDKHILHLLHLDEFVGMRYSLKKKFELDYHYYKGVADYISREAVEKGLVPIFVTLTLPSKYHRFRINKRTGKHVFNPRYKGYTIKEGYKLLQKASREILRHFKSYGKYRKGYNIPYIKAVEAHKDGTAHEHFVAWLPEWLVDDFIRIVKSKIKLFSLGRKYKIEVLKDVDKGSGYLLKYLRKTLLDNNEENLYVLDGWRKENRIRIFTHSQAYLKRRDFEKILPHFTDELEEELKDYL
;
A
#
# COMPACT_ATOMS: atom_id res chain seq x y z
N MET A 1 -34.29 15.64 -10.33
CA MET A 1 -33.41 14.45 -10.47
C MET A 1 -32.86 14.43 -11.89
N SER A 2 -31.60 14.80 -12.09
CA SER A 2 -30.96 14.88 -13.42
C SER A 2 -30.17 13.60 -13.68
N ALA A 3 -30.59 12.86 -14.71
CA ALA A 3 -29.91 11.68 -15.21
C ALA A 3 -28.55 12.07 -15.78
N LYS A 4 -27.47 11.68 -15.10
CA LYS A 4 -26.13 11.76 -15.68
C LYS A 4 -26.04 10.74 -16.82
N SER A 5 -25.94 11.28 -18.03
CA SER A 5 -25.51 10.63 -19.26
C SER A 5 -24.47 9.53 -19.01
N GLN A 6 -24.85 8.29 -19.32
CA GLN A 6 -23.94 7.16 -19.42
C GLN A 6 -23.09 7.38 -20.67
N ASN A 7 -21.85 7.84 -20.48
CA ASN A 7 -20.82 7.71 -21.51
C ASN A 7 -20.54 6.21 -21.70
N ASN A 8 -21.27 5.60 -22.62
CA ASN A 8 -20.97 4.29 -23.17
C ASN A 8 -19.59 4.38 -23.85
N LEU A 9 -18.55 3.94 -23.13
CA LEU A 9 -17.25 3.62 -23.73
C LEU A 9 -17.47 2.45 -24.70
N THR A 10 -17.80 2.77 -25.94
CA THR A 10 -17.81 1.83 -27.06
C THR A 10 -16.43 1.20 -27.14
N ILE A 11 -16.33 -0.08 -26.79
CA ILE A 11 -15.09 -0.84 -26.89
C ILE A 11 -14.79 -0.98 -28.38
N ASN A 12 -13.92 -0.11 -28.89
CA ASN A 12 -13.45 -0.17 -30.26
C ASN A 12 -12.66 -1.49 -30.43
N LYS A 13 -13.27 -2.49 -31.09
CA LYS A 13 -12.73 -3.86 -31.25
C LYS A 13 -11.37 -3.92 -31.95
N LYS A 14 -10.84 -2.80 -32.46
CA LYS A 14 -9.52 -2.71 -33.12
C LYS A 14 -8.32 -2.56 -32.17
N VAL A 15 -8.52 -2.23 -30.89
CA VAL A 15 -7.40 -2.02 -29.94
C VAL A 15 -7.31 -3.17 -28.93
N SER A 16 -6.16 -3.86 -28.86
CA SER A 16 -5.94 -4.94 -27.89
C SER A 16 -5.87 -4.41 -26.45
N ALA A 17 -6.28 -5.23 -25.48
CA ALA A 17 -6.22 -4.86 -24.07
C ALA A 17 -4.78 -4.58 -23.60
N ASP A 18 -3.80 -5.35 -24.08
CA ASP A 18 -2.38 -5.14 -23.77
C ASP A 18 -1.91 -3.75 -24.24
N LYS A 19 -2.35 -3.29 -25.42
CA LYS A 19 -2.02 -1.95 -25.94
C LYS A 19 -2.61 -0.85 -25.06
N VAL A 20 -3.81 -1.06 -24.50
CA VAL A 20 -4.41 -0.12 -23.56
C VAL A 20 -3.66 -0.09 -22.23
N ILE A 21 -3.26 -1.25 -21.69
CA ILE A 21 -2.47 -1.34 -20.46
C ILE A 21 -1.11 -0.65 -20.64
N LYS A 22 -0.44 -0.88 -21.78
CA LYS A 22 0.81 -0.21 -22.13
C LYS A 22 0.66 1.31 -22.11
N LYS A 23 -0.37 1.84 -22.78
CA LYS A 23 -0.66 3.29 -22.79
C LYS A 23 -0.95 3.85 -21.39
N MET A 24 -1.64 3.09 -20.53
CA MET A 24 -1.86 3.48 -19.14
C MET A 24 -0.54 3.58 -18.37
N ARG A 25 0.37 2.60 -18.53
CA ARG A 25 1.70 2.62 -17.91
C ARG A 25 2.54 3.80 -18.40
N GLU A 26 2.58 4.05 -19.71
CA GLU A 26 3.28 5.19 -20.31
C GLU A 26 2.79 6.52 -19.72
N ASN A 27 1.47 6.67 -19.52
CA ASN A 27 0.90 7.85 -18.88
C ASN A 27 1.34 7.98 -17.41
N TRP A 28 1.37 6.90 -16.64
CA TRP A 28 1.87 6.92 -15.27
C TRP A 28 3.34 7.31 -15.19
N ILE A 29 4.18 6.74 -16.06
CA ILE A 29 5.60 7.12 -16.14
C ILE A 29 5.76 8.61 -16.42
N LYS A 30 4.98 9.15 -17.37
CA LYS A 30 4.99 10.58 -17.69
C LYS A 30 4.62 11.44 -16.47
N ILE A 31 3.58 11.06 -15.72
CA ILE A 31 3.15 11.77 -14.50
C ILE A 31 4.27 11.74 -13.44
N ALA A 32 4.91 10.59 -13.25
CA ALA A 32 5.97 10.42 -12.26
C ALA A 32 7.21 11.29 -12.59
N LYS A 33 7.72 11.18 -13.83
CA LYS A 33 8.87 11.97 -14.32
C LYS A 33 8.62 13.47 -14.25
N GLU A 34 7.43 13.92 -14.64
CA GLU A 34 7.08 15.35 -14.55
C GLU A 34 7.08 15.85 -13.11
N LYS A 35 6.65 15.02 -12.15
CA LYS A 35 6.66 15.39 -10.74
C LYS A 35 8.06 15.37 -10.13
N GLU A 36 8.88 14.37 -10.48
CA GLU A 36 10.27 14.33 -10.07
C GLU A 36 11.05 15.53 -10.60
N ARG A 37 10.92 15.86 -11.89
CA ARG A 37 11.54 17.05 -12.48
C ARG A 37 11.21 18.33 -11.71
N LYS A 38 9.94 18.50 -11.31
CA LYS A 38 9.52 19.65 -10.48
C LYS A 38 10.17 19.63 -9.09
N THR A 39 10.34 18.46 -8.49
CA THR A 39 11.01 18.33 -7.19
C THR A 39 12.50 18.67 -7.31
N ILE A 40 13.19 18.14 -8.32
CA ILE A 40 14.61 18.45 -8.60
C ILE A 40 14.77 19.95 -8.83
N ASN A 41 14.01 20.54 -9.75
CA ASN A 41 14.07 21.98 -10.04
C ASN A 41 13.78 22.88 -8.82
N TYR A 42 13.01 22.38 -7.84
CA TYR A 42 12.78 23.10 -6.59
C TYR A 42 13.98 22.99 -5.67
N LEU A 43 14.54 21.80 -5.49
CA LEU A 43 15.68 21.55 -4.62
C LEU A 43 16.97 22.19 -5.12
N ASP A 44 17.18 22.24 -6.44
CA ASP A 44 18.35 22.88 -7.07
C ASP A 44 18.44 24.40 -6.78
N LYS A 45 17.31 25.03 -6.40
CA LYS A 45 17.27 26.45 -6.00
C LYS A 45 17.68 26.70 -4.56
N HIS A 46 18.03 25.65 -3.83
CA HIS A 46 18.31 25.72 -2.40
C HIS A 46 19.63 25.03 -2.10
N ILE A 47 20.39 25.64 -1.19
CA ILE A 47 21.67 25.14 -0.69
C ILE A 47 21.57 25.12 0.83
N LEU A 48 22.08 24.07 1.46
CA LEU A 48 22.16 23.96 2.91
C LEU A 48 23.56 24.37 3.36
N HIS A 49 23.65 25.24 4.37
CA HIS A 49 24.92 25.58 5.02
C HIS A 49 25.03 24.78 6.32
N LEU A 50 26.02 23.88 6.37
CA LEU A 50 26.35 23.07 7.53
C LEU A 50 27.28 23.89 8.44
N LEU A 51 26.70 24.66 9.36
CA LEU A 51 27.42 25.61 10.22
C LEU A 51 28.62 25.01 10.96
N HIS A 52 28.56 23.73 11.33
CA HIS A 52 29.64 23.09 12.08
C HIS A 52 30.83 22.63 11.21
N LEU A 53 30.62 22.50 9.89
CA LEU A 53 31.67 22.12 8.91
C LEU A 53 32.10 23.30 8.04
N ASP A 54 31.35 24.41 8.11
CA ASP A 54 31.41 25.51 7.15
C ASP A 54 31.28 25.05 5.69
N GLU A 55 30.40 24.08 5.46
CA GLU A 55 30.19 23.47 4.14
C GLU A 55 28.83 23.80 3.55
N PHE A 56 28.79 24.02 2.24
CA PHE A 56 27.56 24.22 1.48
C PHE A 56 27.20 22.94 0.71
N VAL A 57 26.05 22.36 1.04
CA VAL A 57 25.59 21.09 0.46
C VAL A 57 24.33 21.32 -0.37
N GLY A 58 24.40 20.94 -1.65
CA GLY A 58 23.24 20.92 -2.54
C GLY A 58 22.29 19.75 -2.22
N MET A 59 20.99 19.99 -2.32
CA MET A 59 19.99 18.93 -2.09
C MET A 59 19.79 18.09 -3.34
N ARG A 60 20.07 16.78 -3.26
CA ARG A 60 19.86 15.83 -4.36
C ARG A 60 18.59 15.01 -4.15
N TYR A 61 17.84 14.77 -5.22
CA TYR A 61 16.66 13.91 -5.21
C TYR A 61 16.68 12.90 -6.36
N SER A 62 16.32 11.66 -6.05
CA SER A 62 15.90 10.67 -7.04
C SER A 62 14.71 9.89 -6.50
N LEU A 63 13.81 9.48 -7.40
CA LEU A 63 12.64 8.68 -7.05
C LEU A 63 13.05 7.35 -6.41
N LYS A 64 14.11 6.72 -6.92
CA LYS A 64 14.65 5.47 -6.39
C LYS A 64 15.08 5.61 -4.92
N LYS A 65 15.95 6.58 -4.62
CA LYS A 65 16.41 6.84 -3.24
C LYS A 65 15.25 7.18 -2.31
N LYS A 66 14.27 7.92 -2.82
CA LYS A 66 13.05 8.22 -2.06
C LYS A 66 12.24 6.95 -1.73
N PHE A 67 12.08 6.01 -2.66
CA PHE A 67 11.36 4.76 -2.37
C PHE A 67 12.14 3.81 -1.45
N GLU A 68 13.47 3.81 -1.54
CA GLU A 68 14.33 3.13 -0.56
C GLU A 68 14.07 3.67 0.85
N LEU A 69 14.14 5.00 1.04
CA LEU A 69 13.84 5.65 2.31
C LEU A 69 12.41 5.37 2.80
N ASP A 70 11.41 5.45 1.91
CA ASP A 70 10.03 5.12 2.24
C ASP A 70 9.90 3.66 2.70
N TYR A 71 10.60 2.71 2.07
CA TYR A 71 10.60 1.30 2.48
C TYR A 71 11.21 1.11 3.87
N HIS A 72 12.39 1.69 4.14
CA HIS A 72 13.03 1.59 5.46
C HIS A 72 12.16 2.19 6.56
N TYR A 73 11.53 3.33 6.29
CA TYR A 73 10.54 3.90 7.20
C TYR A 73 9.35 2.95 7.44
N TYR A 74 8.76 2.39 6.38
CA TYR A 74 7.64 1.46 6.52
C TYR A 74 8.02 0.20 7.28
N LYS A 75 9.23 -0.33 7.05
CA LYS A 75 9.80 -1.46 7.79
C LYS A 75 9.95 -1.12 9.27
N GLY A 76 10.64 -0.03 9.61
CA GLY A 76 10.85 0.37 11.00
C GLY A 76 9.56 0.54 11.78
N VAL A 77 8.56 1.19 11.20
CA VAL A 77 7.24 1.35 11.83
C VAL A 77 6.51 0.01 11.99
N ALA A 78 6.57 -0.84 10.96
CA ALA A 78 5.92 -2.15 10.99
C ALA A 78 6.55 -3.07 12.04
N ASP A 79 7.88 -3.09 12.13
CA ASP A 79 8.63 -3.87 13.11
C ASP A 79 8.34 -3.38 14.53
N TYR A 80 8.32 -2.05 14.75
CA TYR A 80 7.95 -1.45 16.03
C TYR A 80 6.53 -1.85 16.48
N ILE A 81 5.53 -1.65 15.61
CA ILE A 81 4.13 -1.98 15.94
C ILE A 81 3.96 -3.50 16.19
N SER A 82 4.66 -4.33 15.40
CA SER A 82 4.62 -5.78 15.57
C SER A 82 5.19 -6.18 16.92
N ARG A 83 6.39 -5.70 17.27
CA ARG A 83 7.04 -6.02 18.55
C ARG A 83 6.19 -5.62 19.75
N GLU A 84 5.71 -4.37 19.77
CA GLU A 84 4.80 -3.87 20.82
C GLU A 84 3.53 -4.69 20.98
N ALA A 85 3.03 -5.27 19.88
CA ALA A 85 1.83 -6.09 19.90
C ALA A 85 2.12 -7.51 20.39
N VAL A 86 3.25 -8.10 19.99
CA VAL A 86 3.73 -9.41 20.45
C VAL A 86 4.00 -9.38 21.96
N GLU A 87 4.68 -8.34 22.46
CA GLU A 87 4.92 -8.14 23.90
C GLU A 87 3.63 -8.05 24.72
N LYS A 88 2.53 -7.60 24.09
CA LYS A 88 1.19 -7.55 24.70
C LYS A 88 0.39 -8.85 24.53
N GLY A 89 1.01 -9.91 24.01
CA GLY A 89 0.37 -11.20 23.79
C GLY A 89 -0.72 -11.17 22.70
N LEU A 90 -0.62 -10.24 21.74
CA LEU A 90 -1.62 -10.09 20.68
C LEU A 90 -1.30 -10.97 19.48
N VAL A 91 -2.35 -11.49 18.87
CA VAL A 91 -2.27 -12.38 17.72
C VAL A 91 -2.41 -11.60 16.41
N PRO A 92 -1.45 -11.74 15.47
CA PRO A 92 -1.53 -11.10 14.16
C PRO A 92 -2.51 -11.81 13.22
N ILE A 93 -3.40 -11.04 12.61
CA ILE A 93 -4.32 -11.50 11.57
C ILE A 93 -4.01 -10.75 10.28
N PHE A 94 -3.62 -11.49 9.24
CA PHE A 94 -3.45 -10.98 7.89
C PHE A 94 -4.77 -10.99 7.11
N VAL A 95 -5.11 -9.88 6.49
CA VAL A 95 -6.30 -9.72 5.67
C VAL A 95 -5.94 -9.14 4.31
N THR A 96 -6.53 -9.70 3.26
CA THR A 96 -6.47 -9.17 1.89
C THR A 96 -7.88 -8.85 1.41
N LEU A 97 -8.11 -7.59 1.03
CA LEU A 97 -9.34 -7.12 0.41
C LEU A 97 -9.11 -6.86 -1.09
N THR A 98 -9.96 -7.46 -1.93
CA THR A 98 -9.93 -7.28 -3.39
C THR A 98 -11.23 -6.67 -3.90
N LEU A 99 -11.20 -6.12 -5.11
CA LEU A 99 -12.38 -5.54 -5.74
C LEU A 99 -13.20 -6.61 -6.48
N PRO A 100 -14.53 -6.43 -6.61
CA PRO A 100 -15.34 -7.30 -7.44
C PRO A 100 -15.07 -7.03 -8.93
N SER A 101 -15.38 -8.01 -9.78
CA SER A 101 -15.10 -7.99 -11.23
C SER A 101 -15.56 -6.71 -11.95
N LYS A 102 -16.59 -6.01 -11.46
CA LYS A 102 -17.07 -4.75 -12.03
C LYS A 102 -16.03 -3.61 -12.05
N TYR A 103 -15.00 -3.66 -11.20
CA TYR A 103 -13.89 -2.69 -11.18
C TYR A 103 -12.69 -3.11 -12.06
N HIS A 104 -12.60 -4.39 -12.43
CA HIS A 104 -11.48 -4.90 -13.21
C HIS A 104 -11.75 -4.69 -14.69
N ARG A 105 -11.04 -3.75 -15.32
CA ARG A 105 -11.18 -3.46 -16.76
C ARG A 105 -10.71 -4.62 -17.64
N PHE A 106 -9.75 -5.39 -17.14
CA PHE A 106 -9.11 -6.48 -17.87
C PHE A 106 -9.19 -7.78 -17.08
N ARG A 107 -9.09 -8.91 -17.79
CA ARG A 107 -8.87 -10.23 -17.21
C ARG A 107 -7.81 -10.97 -18.03
N ILE A 108 -7.15 -11.94 -17.43
CA ILE A 108 -6.24 -12.82 -18.16
C ILE A 108 -7.05 -13.90 -18.87
N ASN A 109 -6.82 -14.08 -20.17
CA ASN A 109 -7.29 -15.26 -20.87
C ASN A 109 -6.41 -16.46 -20.46
N LYS A 110 -7.01 -17.46 -19.81
CA LYS A 110 -6.27 -18.61 -19.29
C LYS A 110 -5.59 -19.46 -20.37
N ARG A 111 -6.10 -19.45 -21.62
CA ARG A 111 -5.52 -20.23 -22.72
C ARG A 111 -4.31 -19.55 -23.34
N THR A 112 -4.33 -18.21 -23.45
CA THR A 112 -3.31 -17.46 -24.18
C THR A 112 -2.37 -16.66 -23.28
N GLY A 113 -2.69 -16.53 -21.99
CA GLY A 113 -1.95 -15.70 -21.02
C GLY A 113 -2.11 -14.18 -21.23
N LYS A 114 -2.74 -13.73 -22.32
CA LYS A 114 -2.88 -12.31 -22.69
C LYS A 114 -4.01 -11.63 -21.95
N HIS A 115 -3.92 -10.31 -21.78
CA HIS A 115 -5.05 -9.54 -21.27
C HIS A 115 -6.17 -9.48 -22.31
N VAL A 116 -7.40 -9.58 -21.83
CA VAL A 116 -8.62 -9.34 -22.61
C VAL A 116 -9.54 -8.42 -21.82
N PHE A 117 -10.40 -7.68 -22.52
CA PHE A 117 -11.40 -6.85 -21.85
C PHE A 117 -12.35 -7.71 -21.02
N ASN A 118 -12.67 -7.22 -19.83
CA ASN A 118 -13.62 -7.87 -18.97
C ASN A 118 -15.05 -7.37 -19.28
N PRO A 119 -15.97 -8.21 -19.78
CA PRO A 119 -17.34 -7.79 -20.10
C PRO A 119 -18.16 -7.38 -18.87
N ARG A 120 -17.71 -7.73 -17.65
CA ARG A 120 -18.37 -7.33 -16.41
C ARG A 120 -17.93 -5.95 -15.91
N TYR A 121 -16.92 -5.33 -16.52
CA TYR A 121 -16.42 -4.03 -16.13
C TYR A 121 -17.50 -2.95 -16.33
N LYS A 122 -17.72 -2.11 -15.31
CA LYS A 122 -18.77 -1.07 -15.32
C LYS A 122 -18.22 0.35 -15.41
N GLY A 123 -16.99 0.54 -15.88
CA GLY A 123 -16.42 1.87 -16.06
C GLY A 123 -15.82 2.52 -14.81
N TYR A 124 -15.74 1.81 -13.67
CA TYR A 124 -15.18 2.37 -12.44
C TYR A 124 -13.67 2.66 -12.57
N THR A 125 -13.28 3.83 -12.09
CA THR A 125 -11.88 4.23 -12.00
C THR A 125 -11.13 3.48 -10.88
N ILE A 126 -9.80 3.41 -11.01
CA ILE A 126 -8.92 2.85 -9.97
C ILE A 126 -9.12 3.57 -8.63
N LYS A 127 -9.24 4.91 -8.66
CA LYS A 127 -9.52 5.74 -7.49
C LYS A 127 -10.85 5.39 -6.80
N GLU A 128 -11.91 5.09 -7.54
CA GLU A 128 -13.19 4.66 -6.97
C GLU A 128 -13.07 3.29 -6.31
N GLY A 129 -12.36 2.35 -6.94
CA GLY A 129 -12.04 1.06 -6.34
C GLY A 129 -11.26 1.21 -5.04
N TYR A 130 -10.19 1.99 -5.04
CA TYR A 130 -9.39 2.29 -3.85
C TYR A 130 -10.24 2.90 -2.72
N LYS A 131 -11.13 3.86 -3.03
CA LYS A 131 -12.05 4.44 -2.03
C LYS A 131 -12.97 3.40 -1.40
N LEU A 132 -13.47 2.44 -2.18
CA LEU A 132 -14.31 1.36 -1.66
C LEU A 132 -13.54 0.47 -0.67
N LEU A 133 -12.33 0.02 -1.05
CA LEU A 133 -11.46 -0.77 -0.17
C LEU A 133 -11.16 -0.03 1.13
N GLN A 134 -10.75 1.24 1.00
CA GLN A 134 -10.46 2.10 2.12
C GLN A 134 -11.66 2.33 3.05
N LYS A 135 -12.88 2.40 2.51
CA LYS A 135 -14.10 2.51 3.32
C LYS A 135 -14.33 1.21 4.10
N ALA A 136 -14.18 0.06 3.44
CA ALA A 136 -14.37 -1.24 4.07
C ALA A 136 -13.37 -1.50 5.20
N SER A 137 -12.06 -1.33 4.97
CA SER A 137 -11.06 -1.54 6.03
C SER A 137 -11.18 -0.54 7.17
N ARG A 138 -11.53 0.72 6.90
CA ARG A 138 -11.80 1.69 7.96
C ARG A 138 -12.99 1.28 8.82
N GLU A 139 -14.06 0.76 8.24
CA GLU A 139 -15.20 0.27 9.01
C GLU A 139 -14.88 -0.99 9.82
N ILE A 140 -14.07 -1.90 9.28
CA ILE A 140 -13.57 -3.07 10.03
C ILE A 140 -12.79 -2.60 11.26
N LEU A 141 -11.78 -1.74 11.07
CA LEU A 141 -10.90 -1.28 12.15
C LEU A 141 -11.64 -0.38 13.17
N ARG A 142 -12.62 0.42 12.73
CA ARG A 142 -13.43 1.27 13.62
C ARG A 142 -14.43 0.48 14.46
N HIS A 143 -14.88 -0.69 13.99
CA HIS A 143 -15.90 -1.47 14.67
C HIS A 143 -15.54 -1.77 16.13
N PHE A 144 -14.26 -2.01 16.39
CA PHE A 144 -13.73 -2.36 17.71
C PHE A 144 -13.31 -1.16 18.57
N LYS A 145 -13.18 0.03 17.97
CA LYS A 145 -12.95 1.28 18.71
C LYS A 145 -14.15 1.70 19.55
N SER A 146 -15.37 1.33 19.13
CA SER A 146 -16.63 1.79 19.73
C SER A 146 -17.47 0.64 20.29
N TYR A 147 -16.84 -0.46 20.72
CA TYR A 147 -17.57 -1.66 21.13
C TYR A 147 -18.21 -1.53 22.53
N GLY A 148 -19.29 -0.75 22.59
CA GLY A 148 -20.40 -0.90 23.55
C GLY A 148 -20.22 -0.42 24.99
N LYS A 149 -21.36 -0.13 25.63
CA LYS A 149 -21.57 0.43 26.99
C LYS A 149 -20.91 -0.37 28.15
N TYR A 150 -20.29 -1.52 27.88
CA TYR A 150 -19.81 -2.50 28.86
C TYR A 150 -18.40 -3.06 28.59
N ARG A 151 -17.69 -2.61 27.54
CA ARG A 151 -16.29 -3.01 27.27
C ARG A 151 -15.45 -1.77 26.95
N LYS A 152 -14.22 -1.71 27.47
CA LYS A 152 -13.26 -0.67 27.06
C LYS A 152 -13.01 -0.82 25.55
N GLY A 153 -13.26 0.23 24.78
CA GLY A 153 -12.98 0.25 23.35
C GLY A 153 -11.52 -0.15 23.09
N TYR A 154 -11.28 -1.01 22.11
CA TYR A 154 -9.96 -1.53 21.83
C TYR A 154 -9.38 -0.84 20.59
N ASN A 155 -8.24 -0.17 20.77
CA ASN A 155 -7.53 0.46 19.67
C ASN A 155 -6.61 -0.57 19.00
N ILE A 156 -7.13 -1.27 17.99
CA ILE A 156 -6.40 -2.31 17.26
C ILE A 156 -5.11 -1.74 16.66
N PRO A 157 -3.92 -2.25 17.03
CA PRO A 157 -2.70 -2.01 16.29
C PRO A 157 -2.83 -2.61 14.88
N TYR A 158 -2.43 -1.87 13.85
CA TYR A 158 -2.49 -2.36 12.48
C TYR A 158 -1.46 -1.69 11.58
N ILE A 159 -1.10 -2.39 10.51
CA ILE A 159 -0.37 -1.86 9.36
C ILE A 159 -1.08 -2.28 8.07
N LYS A 160 -0.98 -1.46 7.04
CA LYS A 160 -1.72 -1.61 5.80
C LYS A 160 -0.92 -1.17 4.59
N ALA A 161 -0.92 -2.00 3.55
CA ALA A 161 -0.31 -1.72 2.27
C ALA A 161 -1.33 -1.80 1.13
N VAL A 162 -1.12 -0.99 0.10
CA VAL A 162 -1.93 -1.00 -1.12
C VAL A 162 -1.02 -1.32 -2.30
N GLU A 163 -1.34 -2.39 -3.03
CA GLU A 163 -0.60 -2.85 -4.19
C GLU A 163 -1.44 -2.67 -5.47
N ALA A 164 -0.78 -2.41 -6.59
CA ALA A 164 -1.41 -2.46 -7.90
C ALA A 164 -1.48 -3.92 -8.38
N HIS A 165 -2.68 -4.40 -8.71
CA HIS A 165 -2.83 -5.64 -9.45
C HIS A 165 -2.35 -5.46 -10.92
N LYS A 166 -2.15 -6.56 -11.64
CA LYS A 166 -1.64 -6.55 -13.04
C LYS A 166 -2.48 -5.70 -14.01
N ASP A 167 -3.75 -5.45 -13.70
CA ASP A 167 -4.67 -4.62 -14.48
C ASP A 167 -4.79 -3.17 -13.97
N GLY A 168 -3.96 -2.79 -13.00
CA GLY A 168 -3.93 -1.47 -12.36
C GLY A 168 -4.95 -1.27 -11.23
N THR A 169 -5.86 -2.22 -11.00
CA THR A 169 -6.79 -2.12 -9.87
C THR A 169 -6.07 -2.26 -8.54
N ALA A 170 -6.53 -1.56 -7.51
CA ALA A 170 -5.91 -1.63 -6.19
C ALA A 170 -6.31 -2.92 -5.46
N HIS A 171 -5.34 -3.52 -4.78
CA HIS A 171 -5.52 -4.51 -3.73
C HIS A 171 -5.06 -3.92 -2.40
N GLU A 172 -5.77 -4.25 -1.32
CA GLU A 172 -5.43 -3.77 0.00
C GLU A 172 -5.11 -4.94 0.92
N HIS A 173 -3.92 -4.91 1.52
CA HIS A 173 -3.44 -5.89 2.47
C HIS A 173 -3.26 -5.21 3.82
N PHE A 174 -3.68 -5.84 4.91
CA PHE A 174 -3.37 -5.32 6.24
C PHE A 174 -3.14 -6.44 7.24
N VAL A 175 -2.36 -6.13 8.28
CA VAL A 175 -2.16 -6.97 9.45
C VAL A 175 -2.75 -6.21 10.63
N ALA A 176 -3.54 -6.90 11.43
CA ALA A 176 -4.16 -6.36 12.64
C ALA A 176 -3.81 -7.28 13.81
N TRP A 177 -3.44 -6.70 14.95
CA TRP A 177 -3.09 -7.46 16.15
C TRP A 177 -4.20 -7.38 17.19
N LEU A 178 -4.69 -8.54 17.63
CA LEU A 178 -5.89 -8.65 18.46
C LEU A 178 -5.63 -9.62 19.63
N PRO A 179 -6.30 -9.43 20.77
CA PRO A 179 -6.36 -10.45 21.80
C PRO A 179 -7.00 -11.73 21.25
N GLU A 180 -6.56 -12.90 21.70
CA GLU A 180 -7.08 -14.20 21.25
C GLU A 180 -8.61 -14.26 21.29
N TRP A 181 -9.21 -13.79 22.39
CA TRP A 181 -10.67 -13.79 22.60
C TRP A 181 -11.45 -12.92 21.59
N LEU A 182 -10.80 -12.04 20.83
CA LEU A 182 -11.42 -11.16 19.84
C LEU A 182 -11.25 -11.66 18.40
N VAL A 183 -10.43 -12.70 18.18
CA VAL A 183 -10.07 -13.19 16.84
C VAL A 183 -11.30 -13.63 16.03
N ASP A 184 -12.17 -14.46 16.62
CA ASP A 184 -13.35 -14.97 15.91
C ASP A 184 -14.36 -13.87 15.56
N ASP A 185 -14.58 -12.95 16.50
CA ASP A 185 -15.40 -11.77 16.30
C ASP A 185 -14.84 -10.88 15.18
N PHE A 186 -13.52 -10.69 15.15
CA PHE A 186 -12.84 -9.96 14.09
C PHE A 186 -13.05 -10.60 12.72
N ILE A 187 -12.84 -11.92 12.60
CA ILE A 187 -13.04 -12.67 11.36
C ILE A 187 -14.49 -12.54 10.88
N ARG A 188 -15.46 -12.67 11.79
CA ARG A 188 -16.89 -12.50 11.48
C ARG A 188 -17.18 -11.10 10.95
N ILE A 189 -16.62 -10.07 11.56
CA ILE A 189 -16.80 -8.68 11.12
C ILE A 189 -16.15 -8.42 9.76
N VAL A 190 -14.93 -8.93 9.52
CA VAL A 190 -14.30 -8.83 8.19
C VAL A 190 -15.19 -9.45 7.12
N LYS A 191 -15.69 -10.68 7.34
CA LYS A 191 -16.61 -11.36 6.40
C LYS A 191 -17.91 -10.58 6.20
N SER A 192 -18.49 -10.04 7.27
CA SER A 192 -19.70 -9.22 7.20
C SER A 192 -19.48 -7.95 6.37
N LYS A 193 -18.37 -7.24 6.58
CA LYS A 193 -18.03 -6.03 5.83
C LYS A 193 -17.70 -6.33 4.37
N ILE A 194 -17.05 -7.46 4.06
CA ILE A 194 -16.85 -7.93 2.68
C ILE A 194 -18.21 -8.07 1.96
N LYS A 195 -19.21 -8.67 2.62
CA LYS A 195 -20.57 -8.80 2.07
C LYS A 195 -21.25 -7.44 1.91
N LEU A 196 -21.24 -6.62 2.97
CA LEU A 196 -21.86 -5.29 3.00
C LEU A 196 -21.35 -4.38 1.86
N PHE A 197 -20.04 -4.36 1.64
CA PHE A 197 -19.41 -3.55 0.59
C PHE A 197 -19.37 -4.24 -0.77
N SER A 198 -19.93 -5.45 -0.89
CA SER A 198 -19.90 -6.26 -2.12
C SER A 198 -18.48 -6.39 -2.69
N LEU A 199 -17.49 -6.66 -1.83
CA LEU A 199 -16.09 -6.78 -2.23
C LEU A 199 -15.83 -8.04 -3.07
N GLY A 200 -14.61 -8.17 -3.59
CA GLY A 200 -14.16 -9.32 -4.35
C GLY A 200 -14.25 -10.62 -3.54
N ARG A 201 -14.61 -11.71 -4.21
CA ARG A 201 -14.67 -13.05 -3.60
C ARG A 201 -13.30 -13.64 -3.29
N LYS A 202 -12.24 -13.10 -3.89
CA LYS A 202 -10.84 -13.51 -3.65
C LYS A 202 -10.27 -12.68 -2.50
N TYR A 203 -10.80 -12.84 -1.30
CA TYR A 203 -10.21 -12.28 -0.08
C TYR A 203 -9.41 -13.35 0.63
N LYS A 204 -8.48 -12.93 1.49
CA LYS A 204 -7.70 -13.82 2.36
C LYS A 204 -7.84 -13.32 3.80
N ILE A 205 -8.06 -14.23 4.74
CA ILE A 205 -8.00 -13.98 6.18
C ILE A 205 -7.17 -15.12 6.75
N GLU A 206 -6.07 -14.81 7.41
CA GLU A 206 -5.14 -15.78 7.95
C GLU A 206 -4.68 -15.33 9.34
N VAL A 207 -4.89 -16.19 10.34
CA VAL A 207 -4.29 -16.01 11.67
C VAL A 207 -2.85 -16.50 11.56
N LEU A 208 -1.89 -15.60 11.78
CA LEU A 208 -0.48 -15.90 11.61
C LEU A 208 0.05 -16.59 12.87
N LYS A 209 0.51 -17.83 12.72
CA LYS A 209 1.06 -18.63 13.83
C LYS A 209 2.41 -18.13 14.33
N ASP A 210 3.21 -17.61 13.41
CA ASP A 210 4.50 -17.00 13.70
C ASP A 210 4.27 -15.51 13.94
N VAL A 211 4.19 -15.15 15.23
CA VAL A 211 3.84 -13.80 15.67
C VAL A 211 4.90 -12.77 15.27
N ASP A 212 6.16 -13.18 15.20
CA ASP A 212 7.30 -12.36 14.81
C ASP A 212 7.32 -12.05 13.31
N LYS A 213 6.66 -12.90 12.50
CA LYS A 213 6.49 -12.69 11.05
C LYS A 213 5.24 -11.90 10.68
N GLY A 214 4.49 -11.41 11.67
CA GLY A 214 3.27 -10.61 11.48
C GLY A 214 3.47 -9.47 10.47
N SER A 215 4.47 -8.62 10.69
CA SER A 215 4.84 -7.54 9.77
C SER A 215 5.46 -8.04 8.47
N GLY A 216 6.28 -9.09 8.53
CA GLY A 216 7.04 -9.66 7.42
C GLY A 216 6.18 -10.03 6.21
N TYR A 217 4.95 -10.53 6.44
CA TYR A 217 4.05 -10.88 5.35
C TYR A 217 3.65 -9.66 4.50
N LEU A 218 3.38 -8.52 5.15
CA LEU A 218 3.06 -7.27 4.46
C LEU A 218 4.32 -6.63 3.85
N LEU A 219 5.44 -6.66 4.58
CA LEU A 219 6.72 -6.11 4.14
C LEU A 219 7.26 -6.81 2.88
N LYS A 220 6.93 -8.09 2.67
CA LYS A 220 7.22 -8.81 1.41
C LYS A 220 6.63 -8.09 0.20
N TYR A 221 5.37 -7.64 0.28
CA TYR A 221 4.72 -6.91 -0.81
C TYR A 221 5.35 -5.53 -1.01
N LEU A 222 5.61 -4.80 0.08
CA LEU A 222 6.24 -3.47 0.01
C LEU A 222 7.65 -3.54 -0.56
N ARG A 223 8.47 -4.52 -0.14
CA ARG A 223 9.83 -4.72 -0.65
C ARG A 223 9.83 -4.93 -2.16
N LYS A 224 8.99 -5.87 -2.63
CA LYS A 224 8.88 -6.17 -4.06
C LYS A 224 8.46 -4.96 -4.90
N THR A 225 7.67 -4.06 -4.33
CA THR A 225 7.12 -2.91 -5.04
C THR A 225 8.00 -1.67 -4.95
N LEU A 226 8.65 -1.41 -3.81
CA LEU A 226 9.43 -0.19 -3.56
C LEU A 226 10.92 -0.35 -3.84
N LEU A 227 11.46 -1.56 -3.72
CA LEU A 227 12.86 -1.89 -4.02
C LEU A 227 12.97 -2.69 -5.33
N ASP A 228 12.12 -2.37 -6.32
CA ASP A 228 12.21 -2.99 -7.64
C ASP A 228 13.46 -2.47 -8.36
N ASN A 229 14.30 -3.38 -8.86
CA ASN A 229 15.52 -3.04 -9.59
C ASN A 229 15.22 -2.40 -10.95
N ASN A 230 14.01 -2.59 -11.49
CA ASN A 230 13.59 -1.94 -12.72
C ASN A 230 13.01 -0.56 -12.41
N GLU A 231 13.76 0.48 -12.76
CA GLU A 231 13.39 1.88 -12.54
C GLU A 231 12.05 2.24 -13.21
N GLU A 232 11.73 1.65 -14.36
CA GLU A 232 10.43 1.87 -15.03
C GLU A 232 9.26 1.46 -14.13
N ASN A 233 9.39 0.35 -13.40
CA ASN A 233 8.35 -0.11 -12.48
C ASN A 233 8.16 0.87 -11.31
N LEU A 234 9.24 1.50 -10.83
CA LEU A 234 9.17 2.55 -9.82
C LEU A 234 8.41 3.78 -10.34
N TYR A 235 8.68 4.23 -11.57
CA TYR A 235 7.91 5.32 -12.19
C TYR A 235 6.44 4.95 -12.42
N VAL A 236 6.16 3.71 -12.84
CA VAL A 236 4.80 3.20 -12.98
C VAL A 236 4.06 3.26 -11.64
N LEU A 237 4.67 2.76 -10.56
CA LEU A 237 4.10 2.81 -9.21
C LEU A 237 3.83 4.25 -8.75
N ASP A 238 4.82 5.12 -8.92
CA ASP A 238 4.72 6.51 -8.47
C ASP A 238 3.65 7.29 -9.23
N GLY A 239 3.56 7.10 -10.55
CA GLY A 239 2.53 7.69 -11.39
C GLY A 239 1.15 7.17 -11.03
N TRP A 240 1.00 5.85 -10.92
CA TRP A 240 -0.24 5.18 -10.56
C TRP A 240 -0.79 5.68 -9.22
N ARG A 241 0.05 5.74 -8.17
CA ARG A 241 -0.40 6.18 -6.85
C ARG A 241 -0.75 7.68 -6.84
N LYS A 242 0.01 8.52 -7.55
CA LYS A 242 -0.21 9.98 -7.60
C LYS A 242 -1.50 10.32 -8.34
N GLU A 243 -1.71 9.76 -9.53
CA GLU A 243 -2.92 9.97 -10.34
C GLU A 243 -4.18 9.55 -9.56
N ASN A 244 -4.11 8.41 -8.87
CA ASN A 244 -5.24 7.82 -8.17
C ASN A 244 -5.38 8.26 -6.70
N ARG A 245 -4.47 9.12 -6.21
CA ARG A 245 -4.39 9.58 -4.81
C ARG A 245 -4.33 8.42 -3.80
N ILE A 246 -3.55 7.41 -4.12
CA ILE A 246 -3.35 6.21 -3.31
C ILE A 246 -2.23 6.44 -2.31
N ARG A 247 -2.50 6.12 -1.05
CA ARG A 247 -1.48 6.05 0.01
C ARG A 247 -1.03 4.59 0.10
N ILE A 248 0.23 4.33 -0.23
CA ILE A 248 0.80 2.99 -0.30
C ILE A 248 0.80 2.32 1.08
N PHE A 249 1.19 3.06 2.13
CA PHE A 249 1.31 2.52 3.48
C PHE A 249 0.50 3.34 4.48
N THR A 250 -0.19 2.68 5.41
CA THR A 250 -0.92 3.29 6.51
C THR A 250 -0.77 2.42 7.75
N HIS A 251 -0.69 3.01 8.93
CA HIS A 251 -0.57 2.28 10.19
C HIS A 251 -1.43 2.92 11.29
N SER A 252 -1.70 2.17 12.36
CA SER A 252 -2.19 2.71 13.64
C SER A 252 -1.18 3.68 14.25
N GLN A 253 -1.56 4.46 15.27
CA GLN A 253 -0.61 5.36 15.91
C GLN A 253 0.63 4.60 16.39
N ALA A 254 1.80 5.05 15.94
CA ALA A 254 3.10 4.69 16.50
C ALA A 254 3.53 5.83 17.42
N TYR A 255 4.28 5.51 18.48
CA TYR A 255 4.76 6.50 19.43
C TYR A 255 5.70 7.52 18.79
N LEU A 256 6.61 7.04 17.95
CA LEU A 256 7.59 7.84 17.24
C LEU A 256 6.98 8.50 15.99
N LYS A 257 7.36 9.75 15.71
CA LYS A 257 7.00 10.41 14.46
C LYS A 257 7.89 9.91 13.34
N ARG A 258 7.46 10.09 12.09
CA ARG A 258 8.24 9.74 10.90
C ARG A 258 9.67 10.29 10.93
N ARG A 259 9.84 11.55 11.35
CA ARG A 259 11.14 12.19 11.46
C ARG A 259 12.06 11.45 12.44
N ASP A 260 11.52 10.92 13.53
CA ASP A 260 12.30 10.22 14.54
C ASP A 260 12.76 8.87 13.98
N PHE A 261 11.86 8.13 13.33
CA PHE A 261 12.24 6.92 12.59
C PHE A 261 13.31 7.20 11.54
N GLU A 262 13.16 8.25 10.71
CA GLU A 262 14.13 8.61 9.68
C GLU A 262 15.50 9.03 10.23
N LYS A 263 15.56 9.55 11.47
CA LYS A 263 16.82 9.89 12.15
C LYS A 263 17.51 8.67 12.76
N ILE A 264 16.73 7.72 13.29
CA ILE A 264 17.29 6.56 13.99
C ILE A 264 17.59 5.41 13.01
N LEU A 265 16.86 5.32 11.89
CA LEU A 265 17.04 4.25 10.90
C LEU A 265 18.44 4.18 10.26
N PRO A 266 19.12 5.29 9.89
CA PRO A 266 20.49 5.24 9.39
C PRO A 266 21.46 4.59 10.39
N HIS A 267 21.32 4.92 11.68
CA HIS A 267 22.13 4.33 12.73
C HIS A 267 21.91 2.81 12.83
N PHE A 268 20.67 2.33 12.68
CA PHE A 268 20.41 0.89 12.64
C PHE A 268 20.86 0.18 11.35
N THR A 269 20.91 0.85 10.20
CA THR A 269 21.35 0.21 8.94
C THR A 269 22.86 0.12 8.85
N ASP A 270 23.57 1.12 9.35
CA ASP A 270 25.04 1.14 9.32
C ASP A 270 25.62 0.23 10.41
N GLU A 271 25.04 0.23 11.63
CA GLU A 271 25.51 -0.63 12.74
C GLU A 271 25.22 -2.12 12.52
N LEU A 272 24.04 -2.49 11.99
CA LEU A 272 23.72 -3.92 11.75
C LEU A 272 24.42 -4.52 10.52
N GLU A 273 24.76 -3.74 9.49
CA GLU A 273 25.53 -4.27 8.36
C GLU A 273 27.00 -4.53 8.72
N GLU A 274 27.59 -3.76 9.65
CA GLU A 274 28.90 -4.07 10.22
C GLU A 274 28.84 -5.26 11.19
N GLU A 275 27.86 -5.30 12.10
CA GLU A 275 27.73 -6.42 13.04
C GLU A 275 27.40 -7.77 12.35
N LEU A 276 26.69 -7.77 11.23
CA LEU A 276 26.35 -9.01 10.50
C LEU A 276 27.43 -9.50 9.53
N LYS A 277 28.48 -8.69 9.24
CA LYS A 277 29.64 -9.15 8.45
C LYS A 277 30.46 -10.19 9.18
N ASP A 278 30.45 -10.16 10.52
CA ASP A 278 31.18 -11.13 11.34
C ASP A 278 30.44 -12.46 11.51
N TYR A 279 29.20 -12.57 10.99
CA TYR A 279 28.36 -13.77 11.08
C TYR A 279 27.97 -14.38 9.71
N LEU A 280 28.59 -13.93 8.60
CA LEU A 280 28.47 -14.52 7.26
C LEU A 280 29.83 -14.94 6.71
#